data_AF-A0A3D4MID6-F1
#
_entry.id   AF-A0A3D4MID6-F1
#
_cell.length_a   1.000
_cell.length_b   1.000
_cell.length_c   1.000
_cell.angle_alpha   90.00
_cell.angle_beta   90.00
_cell.angle_gamma   90.00
#
_symmetry.space_group_name_H-M   'P 1'
#
loop_
_entity.id
_entity.type
_entity.pdbx_description
1 polymer ?
#
loop_
_entity_poly.entity_id
_entity_poly.type
_entity_poly.pdbx_seq_one_letter_code
_entity_poly.pdbx_strand_id
1 'polypeptide(L)'
;MEEYLLSRYTTSSELETLNSYINSHDSWSALSNCSSFATGAWNTISSTKLSAGWIDTPSNLKGNIKKNSFSTNRTIGYNSNVGYYNGDTFNYVNMNSRGILNSNMYNPNGL
;
A
#
# COMPACT_ATOMS: atom_id res chain seq x y z
N MET A 1 -18.02 -8.63 -6.28
CA MET A 1 -17.70 -7.36 -5.61
C MET A 1 -16.59 -6.71 -6.41
N GLU A 2 -16.75 -5.48 -6.91
CA GLU A 2 -15.67 -4.81 -7.64
C GLU A 2 -14.63 -4.24 -6.66
N GLU A 3 -13.37 -4.57 -6.89
CA GLU A 3 -12.23 -4.04 -6.14
C GLU A 3 -11.72 -2.78 -6.83
N TYR A 4 -11.76 -1.65 -6.13
CA TYR A 4 -11.34 -0.35 -6.64
C TYR A 4 -9.91 -0.07 -6.21
N LEU A 5 -9.03 0.16 -7.17
CA LEU A 5 -7.60 0.25 -6.95
C LEU A 5 -7.08 1.59 -7.47
N LEU A 6 -6.22 2.23 -6.66
CA LEU A 6 -5.33 3.29 -7.10
C LEU A 6 -3.91 2.74 -7.10
N SER A 7 -3.15 3.10 -8.13
CA SER A 7 -1.74 2.71 -8.25
C SER A 7 -0.95 3.85 -8.84
N ARG A 8 0.32 3.95 -8.44
CA ARG A 8 1.26 4.92 -8.98
C ARG A 8 2.66 4.33 -9.02
N TYR A 9 3.51 4.90 -9.85
CA TYR A 9 4.95 4.70 -9.78
C TYR A 9 5.53 5.51 -8.62
N THR A 10 6.64 5.03 -8.07
CA THR A 10 7.39 5.72 -7.02
C THR A 10 8.84 5.89 -7.47
N THR A 11 9.49 6.91 -6.94
CA THR A 11 10.95 7.08 -6.95
C THR A 11 11.57 6.46 -5.69
N SER A 12 12.90 6.34 -5.64
CA SER A 12 13.61 5.84 -4.46
C SER A 12 13.39 6.74 -3.22
N SER A 13 13.43 8.07 -3.40
CA SER A 13 13.18 9.02 -2.30
C SER A 13 11.74 8.94 -1.77
N GLU A 14 10.75 8.75 -2.64
CA GLU A 14 9.37 8.50 -2.21
C GLU A 14 9.24 7.17 -1.46
N LEU A 15 9.96 6.14 -1.88
CA LEU A 15 9.99 4.85 -1.20
C LEU A 15 10.57 4.97 0.21
N GLU A 16 11.66 5.72 0.39
CA GLU A 16 12.24 6.02 1.71
C GLU A 16 11.26 6.77 2.61
N THR A 17 10.56 7.75 2.05
CA THR A 17 9.54 8.52 2.77
C THR A 17 8.37 7.62 3.19
N LEU A 18 7.92 6.74 2.30
CA LEU A 18 6.88 5.76 2.59
C LEU A 18 7.32 4.77 3.67
N ASN A 19 8.55 4.26 3.61
CA ASN A 19 9.10 3.36 4.62
C ASN A 19 9.17 4.04 6.00
N SER A 20 9.58 5.30 6.04
CA SER A 20 9.59 6.10 7.27
C SER A 20 8.19 6.28 7.86
N TYR A 21 7.19 6.50 6.99
CA TYR A 21 5.79 6.55 7.41
C TYR A 21 5.32 5.21 8.01
N ILE A 22 5.61 4.09 7.34
CA ILE A 22 5.23 2.75 7.80
C ILE A 22 5.83 2.47 9.19
N ASN A 23 7.13 2.71 9.37
CA ASN A 23 7.82 2.45 10.63
C ASN A 23 7.32 3.32 11.79
N SER A 24 6.86 4.54 11.50
CA SER A 24 6.34 5.47 12.53
C SER A 24 4.86 5.29 12.85
N HIS A 25 4.13 4.52 12.03
CA HIS A 25 2.69 4.29 12.16
C HIS A 25 2.37 2.81 12.43
N ASP A 26 3.25 2.12 13.16
CA ASP A 26 3.08 0.74 13.63
C ASP A 26 2.35 0.71 14.99
N SER A 27 1.16 1.29 15.04
CA SER A 27 0.28 1.23 16.20
C SER A 27 -1.18 1.30 15.78
N TRP A 28 -2.07 0.76 16.62
CA TRP A 28 -3.50 0.71 16.33
C TRP A 28 -4.30 1.50 17.35
N SER A 29 -5.24 2.31 16.85
CA SER A 29 -6.31 2.92 17.65
C SER A 29 -7.58 3.07 16.80
N ALA A 30 -8.72 3.40 17.42
CA ALA A 30 -9.95 3.68 16.67
C ALA A 30 -9.79 4.84 15.65
N LEU A 31 -8.92 5.81 15.97
CA LEU A 31 -8.58 6.96 15.13
C LEU A 31 -7.29 6.74 14.30
N SER A 32 -6.61 5.62 14.51
CA SER A 32 -5.38 5.22 13.82
C SER A 32 -5.56 3.78 13.37
N ASN A 33 -6.54 3.58 12.50
CA ASN A 33 -6.95 2.26 12.03
C ASN A 33 -6.44 2.02 10.60
N CYS A 34 -6.78 0.87 10.00
CA CYS A 34 -6.30 0.51 8.67
C CYS A 34 -6.65 1.55 7.58
N SER A 35 -7.78 2.25 7.72
CA SER A 35 -8.20 3.29 6.78
C SER A 35 -7.36 4.56 6.95
N SER A 36 -7.06 4.95 8.19
CA SER A 36 -6.15 6.05 8.52
C SER A 36 -4.74 5.75 7.99
N PHE A 37 -4.24 4.54 8.26
CA PHE A 37 -2.92 4.08 7.82
C PHE A 37 -2.80 4.10 6.29
N ALA A 38 -3.74 3.46 5.58
CA ALA A 38 -3.72 3.41 4.11
C ALA A 38 -3.82 4.80 3.47
N THR A 39 -4.65 5.68 4.05
CA THR A 39 -4.80 7.06 3.60
C THR A 39 -3.52 7.84 3.79
N GLY A 40 -2.90 7.77 4.97
CA GLY A 40 -1.66 8.50 5.25
C GLY A 40 -0.46 7.97 4.45
N ALA A 41 -0.36 6.64 4.27
CA ALA A 41 0.67 6.03 3.43
C ALA A 41 0.58 6.54 1.99
N TRP A 42 -0.63 6.56 1.41
CA TRP A 42 -0.87 7.12 0.08
C TRP A 42 -0.55 8.62 0.03
N ASN A 43 -1.05 9.38 1.01
CA ASN A 43 -0.92 10.84 1.06
C ASN A 43 0.50 11.31 1.31
N THR A 44 1.36 10.48 1.92
CA THR A 44 2.76 10.83 2.19
C THR A 44 3.52 11.10 0.89
N ILE A 45 3.24 10.32 -0.15
CA ILE A 45 3.98 10.39 -1.42
C ILE A 45 3.15 10.93 -2.57
N SER A 46 1.83 10.76 -2.55
CA SER A 46 0.97 11.12 -3.69
C SER A 46 0.59 12.59 -3.71
N SER A 47 0.55 13.22 -4.88
CA SER A 47 -0.04 14.55 -5.07
C SER A 47 -1.58 14.50 -4.97
N THR A 48 -2.19 13.42 -5.43
CA THR A 48 -3.63 13.15 -5.27
C THR A 48 -3.90 12.65 -3.87
N LYS A 49 -4.43 13.53 -3.00
CA LYS A 49 -4.72 13.18 -1.61
C LYS A 49 -6.05 12.45 -1.46
N LEU A 50 -6.06 11.44 -0.60
CA LEU A 50 -7.23 10.69 -0.17
C LEU A 50 -7.67 11.14 1.23
N SER A 51 -8.92 10.81 1.57
CA SER A 51 -9.46 10.96 2.91
C SER A 51 -10.33 9.76 3.25
N ALA A 52 -10.12 9.18 4.43
CA ALA A 52 -11.00 8.17 5.01
C ALA A 52 -12.18 8.78 5.78
N GLY A 53 -12.38 10.10 5.69
CA GLY A 53 -13.49 10.84 6.30
C GLY A 53 -13.19 11.34 7.71
N TRP A 54 -14.17 12.01 8.33
CA TRP A 54 -14.07 12.43 9.74
C TRP A 54 -14.06 11.22 10.70
N ILE A 55 -14.83 10.20 10.33
CA ILE A 55 -14.75 8.87 10.93
C ILE A 55 -14.00 8.02 9.91
N ASP A 56 -12.78 7.62 10.27
CA ASP A 56 -11.92 6.82 9.42
C ASP A 56 -12.51 5.43 9.20
N THR A 57 -13.20 5.25 8.08
CA THR A 57 -13.85 3.98 7.74
C THR A 57 -13.46 3.51 6.34
N PRO A 58 -13.44 2.19 6.11
CA PRO A 58 -13.18 1.65 4.77
C PRO A 58 -14.19 2.13 3.73
N SER A 59 -15.45 2.32 4.12
CA SER A 59 -16.52 2.81 3.25
C SER A 59 -16.27 4.24 2.76
N ASN A 60 -15.83 5.13 3.65
CA ASN A 60 -15.48 6.50 3.29
C ASN A 60 -14.25 6.55 2.38
N LEU A 61 -13.21 5.79 2.71
CA LEU A 61 -12.01 5.70 1.89
C LEU A 61 -12.33 5.17 0.47
N LYS A 62 -13.14 4.13 0.36
CA LYS A 62 -13.66 3.62 -0.91
C LYS A 62 -14.41 4.70 -1.70
N GLY A 63 -15.28 5.45 -1.01
CA GLY A 63 -16.01 6.56 -1.63
C GLY A 63 -15.08 7.65 -2.16
N ASN A 64 -13.97 7.93 -1.47
CA ASN A 64 -12.96 8.89 -1.90
C ASN A 64 -12.12 8.38 -3.09
N ILE A 65 -11.70 7.11 -3.06
CA ILE A 65 -11.02 6.44 -4.18
C ILE A 65 -11.86 6.53 -5.45
N LYS A 66 -13.17 6.30 -5.35
CA LYS A 66 -14.11 6.38 -6.47
C LYS A 66 -14.19 7.76 -7.15
N LYS A 67 -13.82 8.83 -6.44
CA LYS A 67 -13.80 10.19 -7.00
C LYS A 67 -12.54 10.48 -7.82
N ASN A 68 -11.55 9.60 -7.76
CA ASN A 68 -10.29 9.71 -8.50
C ASN A 68 -10.28 8.73 -9.69
N SER A 69 -9.27 8.82 -10.56
CA SER A 69 -9.07 7.85 -11.65
C SER A 69 -8.65 6.48 -11.08
N PHE A 70 -9.63 5.67 -10.68
CA PHE A 70 -9.43 4.31 -10.18
C PHE A 70 -9.53 3.29 -11.32
N SER A 71 -8.95 2.11 -11.10
CA SER A 71 -9.16 0.94 -11.94
C SER A 71 -9.88 -0.15 -11.16
N THR A 72 -10.64 -0.99 -11.86
CA THR A 72 -11.21 -2.22 -11.33
C THR A 72 -10.61 -3.42 -12.03
N ASN A 73 -10.55 -4.57 -11.34
CA ASN A 73 -10.12 -5.85 -11.91
C ASN A 73 -8.74 -5.80 -12.60
N ARG A 74 -7.84 -4.96 -12.10
CA ARG A 74 -6.50 -4.80 -12.69
C ARG A 74 -5.68 -6.05 -12.42
N THR A 75 -5.37 -6.80 -13.46
CA THR A 75 -4.45 -7.94 -13.37
C THR A 75 -3.06 -7.45 -13.01
N ILE A 76 -2.50 -7.92 -11.89
CA ILE A 76 -1.06 -7.81 -11.65
C ILE A 76 -0.42 -8.77 -12.65
N GLY A 77 0.25 -8.24 -13.67
CA GLY A 77 0.83 -9.07 -14.72
C GLY A 77 1.83 -10.06 -14.10
N TYR A 78 1.67 -11.35 -14.37
CA TYR A 78 2.54 -12.42 -13.85
C TYR A 78 4.03 -12.24 -14.20
N ASN A 79 4.34 -11.41 -15.19
CA ASN A 79 5.70 -11.12 -15.66
C ASN A 79 6.26 -9.82 -15.06
N SER A 80 5.57 -9.22 -14.09
CA SER A 80 6.07 -8.05 -13.39
C SER A 80 7.06 -8.52 -12.33
N ASN A 81 8.23 -7.87 -12.25
CA ASN A 81 9.15 -8.09 -11.15
C ASN A 81 8.47 -7.63 -9.85
N VAL A 82 7.86 -8.55 -9.12
CA VAL A 82 7.28 -8.29 -7.81
C VAL A 82 8.31 -8.63 -6.76
N GLY A 83 8.46 -7.76 -5.78
CA GLY A 83 9.55 -7.83 -4.83
C GLY A 83 9.55 -6.66 -3.86
N TYR A 84 10.59 -6.60 -3.03
CA TYR A 84 10.81 -5.52 -2.08
C TYR A 84 12.29 -5.14 -2.06
N TYR A 85 12.59 -3.90 -1.70
CA TYR A 85 13.97 -3.46 -1.49
C TYR A 85 14.44 -3.82 -0.08
N ASN A 86 15.65 -4.36 0.02
CA ASN A 86 16.42 -4.49 1.27
C ASN A 86 17.72 -3.70 1.09
N GLY A 87 17.77 -2.50 1.67
CA GLY A 87 18.76 -1.49 1.29
C GLY A 87 18.66 -1.20 -0.22
N ASP A 88 19.79 -1.27 -0.92
CA ASP A 88 19.87 -1.00 -2.36
C ASP A 88 19.56 -2.23 -3.24
N THR A 89 19.25 -3.37 -2.63
CA THR A 89 19.03 -4.63 -3.37
C THR A 89 17.55 -4.93 -3.52
N PHE A 90 17.10 -5.13 -4.76
CA PHE A 90 15.75 -5.61 -5.04
C PHE A 90 15.66 -7.13 -4.87
N ASN A 91 14.83 -7.58 -3.93
CA ASN A 91 14.57 -8.99 -3.65
C ASN A 91 13.27 -9.42 -4.33
N TYR A 92 13.37 -10.35 -5.28
CA TYR A 92 12.23 -10.88 -6.02
C TYR A 92 11.36 -11.76 -5.12
N VAL A 93 10.05 -11.61 -5.25
CA VAL A 93 9.04 -12.47 -4.65
C VAL A 93 8.32 -13.24 -5.75
N ASN A 94 8.40 -14.56 -5.68
CA ASN A 94 7.63 -15.42 -6.57
C ASN A 94 6.14 -15.35 -6.23
N MET A 95 5.35 -14.77 -7.14
CA MET A 95 3.89 -14.83 -7.06
C MET A 95 3.41 -16.14 -7.67
N ASN A 96 2.53 -16.85 -6.97
CA ASN A 96 1.82 -17.97 -7.60
C ASN A 96 0.77 -17.47 -8.60
N SER A 97 0.17 -18.39 -9.36
CA SER A 97 -0.87 -18.08 -10.36
C SER A 97 -2.12 -17.38 -9.79
N ARG A 98 -2.22 -17.16 -8.48
CA ARG A 98 -3.32 -16.44 -7.81
C ARG A 98 -2.88 -15.10 -7.22
N GLY A 99 -1.62 -14.71 -7.42
CA GLY A 99 -1.05 -13.49 -6.85
C GLY A 99 -0.88 -13.50 -5.33
N ILE A 100 -0.94 -14.68 -4.71
CA ILE A 100 -0.71 -14.83 -3.26
C ILE A 100 0.80 -14.94 -3.03
N LEU A 101 1.31 -14.09 -2.13
CA LEU A 101 2.72 -14.10 -1.71
C LEU A 101 2.96 -15.34 -0.82
N ASN A 102 3.99 -16.13 -1.12
CA ASN A 102 4.45 -17.16 -0.18
C ASN A 102 4.94 -16.45 1.10
N SER A 103 4.48 -16.91 2.25
CA SER A 103 4.44 -16.21 3.55
C SER A 103 5.81 -16.00 4.25
N ASN A 104 6.87 -15.65 3.52
CA ASN A 104 8.20 -15.41 4.08
C ASN A 104 8.53 -13.90 4.24
N MET A 105 7.52 -13.02 4.24
CA MET A 105 7.74 -11.57 4.46
C MET A 105 7.98 -11.19 5.93
N TYR A 106 7.98 -12.15 6.85
CA TYR A 106 8.27 -11.93 8.26
C TYR A 106 9.66 -12.50 8.60
N ASN A 107 10.62 -11.62 8.88
CA ASN A 107 11.85 -12.00 9.59
C ASN A 107 11.60 -11.84 11.10
N PRO A 108 11.41 -12.92 11.87
CA PRO A 108 11.21 -12.84 13.33
C PRO A 108 12.42 -12.28 14.11
N ASN A 109 13.56 -12.05 13.46
CA ASN A 109 14.82 -11.68 14.12
C ASN A 109 15.39 -10.31 13.67
N GLY A 110 14.58 -9.42 13.09
CA GLY A 110 15.06 -8.11 12.62
C GLY A 110 15.03 -7.02 13.70
N LEU A 111 16.12 -6.91 14.46
CA LEU A 111 16.67 -5.63 14.93
C LEU A 111 17.68 -5.13 13.89
#